data_AF-A0A8S4GMJ4-F1
#
_entry.id   AF-A0A8S4GMJ4-F1
#
_cell.length_a   1.000
_cell.length_b   1.000
_cell.length_c   1.000
_cell.angle_alpha   90.00
_cell.angle_beta   90.00
_cell.angle_gamma   90.00
#
_symmetry.space_group_name_H-M   'P 1'
#
loop_
_entity.id
_entity.type
_entity.pdbx_description
1 polymer ?
#
loop_
_entity_poly.entity_id
_entity_poly.type
_entity_poly.pdbx_seq_one_letter_code
_entity_poly.pdbx_strand_id
1 'polypeptide(L)' 'MEYKGFLVSTDNYMNMQLANCEEYIDGQCTGALGEVLIRCNNVLYIRGAPEGEDMS' A
#
# COMPACT_ATOMS: atom_id res chain seq x y z
N MET A 1 -10.23 5.18 -1.28
CA MET A 1 -9.09 5.13 -0.33
C MET A 1 -8.16 4.05 -0.82
N GLU A 2 -6.90 4.40 -1.00
CA GLU A 2 -5.86 3.55 -1.56
C GLU A 2 -4.60 3.69 -0.71
N TYR A 3 -3.82 2.61 -0.63
CA TYR A 3 -2.54 2.58 0.05
C TYR A 3 -1.46 2.22 -0.97
N LYS A 4 -0.42 3.05 -1.04
CA LYS A 4 0.72 2.83 -1.93
C LYS A 4 1.98 2.75 -1.08
N GLY A 5 2.76 1.69 -1.25
CA GLY A 5 4.01 1.51 -0.54
C GLY A 5 4.75 0.27 -1.03
N PHE A 6 5.90 0.00 -0.42
CA PHE A 6 6.70 -1.17 -0.73
C PHE A 6 6.17 -2.38 0.01
N LEU A 7 5.81 -3.42 -0.74
CA LEU A 7 5.39 -4.69 -0.14
C LEU A 7 6.57 -5.37 0.55
N VAL A 8 6.53 -5.44 1.87
CA VAL A 8 7.58 -6.07 2.69
C VAL A 8 7.30 -7.57 2.86
N SER A 9 6.07 -7.90 3.24
CA SER A 9 5.69 -9.29 3.52
C SER A 9 4.19 -9.49 3.38
N THR A 10 3.80 -10.75 3.20
CA THR A 10 2.40 -11.21 3.23
C THR A 10 2.27 -12.51 4.00
N ASP A 11 1.05 -12.83 4.45
CA ASP A 11 0.71 -14.13 5.04
C ASP A 11 -0.30 -14.93 4.20
N ASN A 12 -0.60 -16.16 4.62
CA ASN A 12 -1.57 -17.05 3.96
C ASN A 12 -3.02 -16.52 3.99
N TYR A 13 -3.31 -15.54 4.85
CA TYR A 13 -4.60 -14.88 4.92
C TYR A 13 -4.66 -13.64 4.04
N MET A 14 -3.57 -13.30 3.32
CA MET A 14 -3.39 -12.09 2.53
C MET A 14 -3.44 -10.81 3.38
N ASN A 15 -2.99 -10.86 4.63
CA ASN A 15 -2.57 -9.65 5.32
C ASN A 15 -1.26 -9.17 4.69
N MET A 16 -1.07 -7.86 4.59
CA MET A 16 0.06 -7.25 3.88
C MET A 16 0.76 -6.24 4.76
N GLN A 17 2.08 -6.32 4.81
CA GLN A 17 2.93 -5.32 5.43
C GLN A 17 3.52 -4.43 4.34
N LEU A 18 3.25 -3.13 4.43
CA LEU A 18 3.79 -2.11 3.55
C LEU A 18 4.79 -1.22 4.31
N ALA A 19 5.92 -0.91 3.68
CA ALA A 19 6.86 0.13 4.12
C ALA A 19 6.73 1.38 3.24
N ASN A 20 7.09 2.54 3.80
CA ASN A 20 6.92 3.86 3.18
C ASN A 20 5.52 4.04 2.57
N CYS A 21 4.50 3.57 3.30
CA CYS A 21 3.11 3.62 2.89
C CYS A 21 2.62 5.07 2.90
N GLU A 22 1.93 5.45 1.85
CA GLU A 22 1.19 6.70 1.69
C GLU A 22 -0.30 6.40 1.55
N GLU A 23 -1.13 7.24 2.17
CA GLU A 23 -2.57 7.16 2.05
C GLU A 23 -3.06 8.08 0.94
N TYR A 24 -3.97 7.57 0.11
CA TYR A 24 -4.64 8.31 -0.93
C TYR A 24 -6.16 8.27 -0.72
N ILE A 25 -6.79 9.43 -0.62
CA ILE A 25 -8.25 9.59 -0.57
C ILE A 25 -8.68 10.38 -1.80
N ASP A 26 -9.64 9.85 -2.55
CA ASP A 26 -10.13 10.43 -3.81
C ASP A 26 -9.01 10.79 -4.81
N GLY A 27 -7.96 9.97 -4.87
CA GLY A 27 -6.80 10.13 -5.75
C GLY A 27 -5.77 11.17 -5.27
N GLN A 28 -5.96 11.79 -4.10
CA GLN A 28 -5.02 12.74 -3.52
C GLN A 28 -4.25 12.10 -2.36
N CYS A 29 -2.93 12.29 -2.32
CA CYS A 29 -2.10 11.87 -1.20
C CYS A 29 -2.46 12.71 0.04
N THR A 30 -2.97 12.06 1.08
CA THR A 30 -3.35 12.68 2.35
C THR A 30 -2.20 12.70 3.35
N GLY A 31 -1.21 11.81 3.18
CA GLY A 31 0.02 11.82 3.96
C GLY A 31 0.78 10.49 3.96
N ALA A 32 2.00 10.54 4.49
CA ALA A 32 2.83 9.36 4.72
C ALA A 32 2.47 8.69 6.05
N LEU A 33 2.17 7.39 6.00
CA LEU A 33 1.90 6.52 7.14
C LEU A 33 3.12 5.71 7.58
N GLY A 34 4.11 5.54 6.70
CA GLY A 34 5.33 4.78 7.02
C GLY A 34 5.09 3.27 6.98
N GLU A 35 5.17 2.58 8.11
CA GLU A 35 4.96 1.14 8.17
C GLU A 35 3.50 0.81 8.52
N VAL A 36 2.84 0.04 7.66
CA VAL A 36 1.41 -0.27 7.77
C VAL A 36 1.15 -1.76 7.59
N LEU A 37 0.28 -2.31 8.45
CA LEU A 37 -0.29 -3.65 8.28
C LEU A 37 -1.74 -3.53 7.77
N ILE A 38 -2.00 -4.01 6.56
CA ILE A 38 -3.33 -4.05 5.96
C ILE A 38 -3.92 -5.44 6.19
N ARG A 39 -5.11 -5.48 6.78
CA ARG A 39 -5.87 -6.72 6.97
C ARG A 39 -6.61 -7.10 5.69
N CYS A 40 -6.56 -8.39 5.36
CA CYS A 40 -7.10 -8.93 4.11
C CYS A 40 -8.58 -8.62 3.86
N ASN A 41 -9.41 -8.55 4.90
CA ASN A 41 -10.85 -8.33 4.78
C ASN A 41 -11.22 -6.93 4.28
N ASN A 42 -10.27 -6.00 4.25
CA ASN A 42 -10.47 -4.64 3.75
C ASN A 42 -9.90 -4.43 2.34
N VAL A 43 -9.36 -5.49 1.72
CA VAL A 43 -8.70 -5.41 0.41
C VAL A 43 -9.71 -5.75 -0.69
N LEU A 44 -9.91 -4.82 -1.62
CA LEU A 44 -10.71 -5.06 -2.81
C LEU A 44 -9.86 -5.59 -3.98
N TYR A 45 -8.70 -4.97 -4.22
CA TYR A 45 -7.77 -5.38 -5.27
C TYR A 45 -6.34 -4.95 -4.92
N ILE A 46 -5.37 -5.58 -5.56
CA ILE A 46 -3.95 -5.26 -5.45
C ILE A 46 -3.41 -5.10 -6.87
N ARG A 47 -2.57 -4.09 -7.10
CA ARG A 47 -1.86 -3.90 -8.36
C ARG A 47 -0.42 -3.50 -8.10
N GLY A 48 0.48 -3.88 -9.02
CA GLY A 48 1.83 -3.33 -9.04
C GLY A 48 1.79 -1.82 -9.33
N ALA A 49 2.71 -1.07 -8.72
CA ALA A 49 2.97 0.29 -9.14
C ALA A 49 3.54 0.28 -10.58
N PRO A 50 3.21 1.28 -11.42
CA PRO A 50 3.81 1.38 -12.74
C PRO A 50 5.34 1.50 -12.64
N GLU A 51 6.06 0.80 -13.52
CA GLU A 51 7.52 0.88 -13.60
C GLU A 51 7.94 2.34 -13.87
N GLY A 52 8.63 2.96 -12.91
CA GLY A 52 9.10 4.36 -13.00
C GLY A 52 8.60 5.32 -11.93
N GLU A 53 7.68 4.90 -11.04
CA GLU A 53 7.35 5.67 -9.81
C GLU A 53 8.27 5.35 -8.62
N ASP A 54 9.10 4.31 -8.76
CA ASP A 54 10.26 4.08 -7.91
C ASP A 54 11.44 4.83 -8.53
N MET A 55 12.02 5.82 -7.81
CA MET A 55 13.32 6.51 -8.04
C MET A 55 13.27 8.04 -8.25
N SER A 56 12.45 8.80 -7.51
CA SER A 56 12.71 10.22 -7.28
C SER A 56 12.78 10.56 -5.80
#